data_AF-A0A519XEQ0-F1
#
_entry.id   AF-A0A519XEQ0-F1
#
_cell.length_a   1.000
_cell.length_b   1.000
_cell.length_c   1.000
_cell.angle_alpha   90.00
_cell.angle_beta   90.00
_cell.angle_gamma   90.00
#
_symmetry.space_group_name_H-M   'P 1'
#
loop_
_entity.id
_entity.type
_entity.pdbx_description
1 polymer ?
#
loop_
_entity_poly.entity_id
_entity_poly.type
_entity_poly.pdbx_seq_one_letter_code
_entity_poly.pdbx_strand_id
1 'polypeptide(L)'
;MDFFNGTKEIAEITNNCFEKEVYKFLMTWIEEHKDATLLQFNQSIDEYLANDALRDFFLTTEFPMQRLLENRFIASHLGRSSLGVYFDPITGDPFLSAVEQRIYNLARRLGSELMHIPFRSVHPNKQTEAGDTANINTYPTESEEVRYNSGNHFASRPANRNVFDENSKRCIAKSAGNLLVIFKRGFLEDRLLEIRKLTAEKHEAGETALQFFVIYSRHSLTEGHFGTSLVVMNPANPDFPERVLVCDTLLKELPHHPRWWNHFVAEYSNVFGNAIAEILEDLSHPLQKVNIKGDNPYRHDWDCPYYAASMADALADLVKANPKLVMEGSVIEIHDAMKHIMTDYYQHNQEIKERQEIQFTNRLKRWRSGTQVIENLATESILKSQKLN
;
A
#
# COMPACT_ATOMS: atom_id res chain seq x y z
N MET A 1 0.56 21.76 16.62
CA MET A 1 -0.31 21.79 15.43
C MET A 1 -1.54 20.98 15.75
N ASP A 2 -2.68 21.63 15.92
CA ASP A 2 -3.97 20.96 16.12
C ASP A 2 -4.43 20.44 14.76
N PHE A 3 -4.18 19.16 14.49
CA PHE A 3 -4.61 18.51 13.26
C PHE A 3 -6.13 18.32 13.30
N PHE A 4 -6.85 19.15 12.54
CA PHE A 4 -8.30 19.07 12.35
C PHE A 4 -8.71 17.77 11.64
N ASN A 5 -8.81 16.68 12.41
CA ASN A 5 -9.66 15.54 12.09
C ASN A 5 -11.09 15.86 12.56
N GLY A 6 -12.11 15.27 11.92
CA GLY A 6 -13.49 15.32 12.45
C GLY A 6 -13.49 14.93 13.93
N THR A 7 -14.24 15.67 14.77
CA THR A 7 -14.31 15.37 16.19
C THR A 7 -14.85 13.95 16.37
N LYS A 8 -14.40 13.24 17.41
CA LYS A 8 -14.83 11.87 17.70
C LYS A 8 -16.37 11.76 17.72
N GLU A 9 -17.04 12.76 18.27
CA GLU A 9 -18.51 12.88 18.32
C GLU A 9 -19.14 12.89 16.92
N ILE A 10 -18.59 13.65 15.96
CA ILE A 10 -19.07 13.66 14.56
C ILE A 10 -18.88 12.27 13.95
N ALA A 11 -17.74 11.61 14.21
CA ALA A 11 -17.49 10.27 13.71
C ALA A 11 -18.47 9.24 14.30
N GLU A 12 -18.81 9.34 15.59
CA GLU A 12 -19.83 8.49 16.24
C GLU A 12 -21.21 8.65 15.59
N ILE A 13 -21.67 9.89 15.40
CA ILE A 13 -22.96 10.17 14.75
C ILE A 13 -22.97 9.61 13.32
N THR A 14 -21.91 9.87 12.55
CA THR A 14 -21.80 9.41 11.16
C THR A 14 -21.78 7.89 11.08
N ASN A 15 -21.02 7.22 11.96
CA ASN A 15 -20.95 5.77 12.06
C ASN A 15 -22.32 5.16 12.42
N ASN A 16 -23.07 5.76 13.35
CA ASN A 16 -24.41 5.30 13.71
C ASN A 16 -25.41 5.43 12.56
N CYS A 17 -25.34 6.52 11.78
CA CYS A 17 -26.15 6.69 10.58
C CYS A 17 -25.81 5.64 9.52
N PHE A 18 -24.52 5.35 9.34
CA PHE A 18 -24.05 4.31 8.43
C PHE A 18 -24.55 2.92 8.79
N GLU A 19 -24.45 2.52 10.06
CA GLU A 19 -24.94 1.20 10.50
C GLU A 19 -26.43 1.02 10.21
N LYS A 20 -27.24 2.04 10.52
CA LYS A 20 -28.69 2.04 10.21
C LYS A 20 -28.96 1.88 8.72
N GLU A 21 -28.17 2.52 7.87
CA GLU A 21 -28.35 2.45 6.43
C GLU A 21 -27.96 1.08 5.87
N VAL A 22 -26.88 0.47 6.37
CA VAL A 22 -26.51 -0.90 6.02
C VAL A 22 -27.58 -1.90 6.49
N TYR A 23 -28.16 -1.73 7.68
CA TYR A 23 -29.24 -2.60 8.14
C TYR A 23 -30.50 -2.49 7.28
N LYS A 24 -30.87 -1.29 6.82
CA LYS A 24 -31.96 -1.14 5.85
C LYS A 24 -31.65 -1.86 4.54
N PHE A 25 -30.44 -1.68 4.02
CA PHE A 25 -29.98 -2.38 2.82
C PHE A 25 -30.09 -3.90 2.98
N LEU A 26 -29.60 -4.45 4.09
CA LEU A 26 -29.66 -5.88 4.38
C LEU A 26 -31.10 -6.38 4.54
N MET A 27 -31.98 -5.59 5.17
CA MET A 27 -33.40 -5.93 5.25
C MET A 27 -34.05 -6.06 3.87
N THR A 28 -33.82 -5.11 2.98
CA THR A 28 -34.30 -5.19 1.59
C THR A 28 -33.74 -6.44 0.89
N TRP A 29 -32.43 -6.68 1.03
CA TRP A 29 -31.79 -7.85 0.43
C TRP A 29 -32.39 -9.17 0.94
N ILE A 30 -32.62 -9.28 2.25
CA ILE A 30 -33.27 -10.44 2.88
C ILE A 30 -34.67 -10.65 2.29
N GLU A 31 -35.44 -9.57 2.11
CA GLU A 31 -36.79 -9.66 1.58
C GLU A 31 -36.84 -10.12 0.11
N GLU A 32 -35.85 -9.74 -0.69
CA GLU A 32 -35.70 -10.15 -2.09
C GLU A 32 -35.18 -11.59 -2.25
N HIS A 33 -34.50 -12.12 -1.24
CA HIS A 33 -33.84 -13.44 -1.31
C HIS A 33 -34.44 -14.47 -0.34
N LYS A 34 -35.69 -14.28 0.11
CA LYS A 34 -36.38 -15.14 1.10
C LYS A 34 -36.29 -16.64 0.82
N ASP A 35 -36.23 -17.04 -0.45
CA ASP A 35 -36.16 -18.45 -0.86
C ASP A 35 -34.72 -19.01 -0.88
N ALA A 36 -33.69 -18.14 -0.79
CA ALA A 36 -32.26 -18.45 -0.92
C ALA A 36 -31.42 -18.07 0.30
N THR A 37 -31.93 -17.28 1.26
CA THR A 37 -31.28 -16.97 2.55
C THR A 37 -31.34 -18.18 3.50
N LEU A 38 -30.61 -19.21 3.09
CA LEU A 38 -30.29 -20.40 3.85
C LEU A 38 -29.24 -20.00 4.90
N LEU A 39 -29.58 -20.18 6.18
CA LEU A 39 -28.73 -20.31 7.39
C LEU A 39 -29.36 -19.67 8.65
N GLN A 40 -30.56 -19.08 8.56
CA GLN A 40 -31.30 -18.53 9.72
C GLN A 40 -31.86 -19.65 10.61
N PHE A 41 -31.01 -20.39 11.32
CA PHE A 41 -31.46 -21.39 12.29
C PHE A 41 -31.65 -20.71 13.67
N ASN A 42 -32.92 -20.52 14.07
CA ASN A 42 -33.40 -20.20 15.43
C ASN A 42 -33.13 -18.80 16.02
N GLN A 43 -32.73 -17.79 15.24
CA GLN A 43 -32.51 -16.43 15.74
C GLN A 43 -33.58 -15.43 15.30
N SER A 44 -33.78 -14.35 16.07
CA SER A 44 -34.64 -13.23 15.67
C SER A 44 -34.06 -12.46 14.47
N ILE A 45 -34.90 -11.68 13.78
CA ILE A 45 -34.44 -10.86 12.64
C ILE A 45 -33.39 -9.83 13.06
N ASP A 46 -33.53 -9.25 14.25
CA ASP A 46 -32.58 -8.28 14.79
C ASP A 46 -31.23 -8.92 15.11
N GLU A 47 -31.23 -10.12 15.70
CA GLU A 47 -30.00 -10.89 15.93
C GLU A 47 -29.33 -11.31 14.63
N TYR A 48 -30.13 -11.70 13.62
CA TYR A 48 -29.61 -12.07 12.31
C TYR A 48 -28.95 -10.89 11.59
N LEU A 49 -29.62 -9.73 11.55
CA LEU A 49 -29.06 -8.48 11.00
C LEU A 49 -27.76 -8.08 11.70
N ALA A 50 -27.74 -8.22 13.02
CA ALA A 50 -26.63 -7.81 13.86
C ALA A 50 -25.44 -8.79 13.81
N ASN A 51 -25.55 -10.00 13.26
CA ASN A 51 -24.47 -11.00 13.32
C ASN A 51 -24.16 -11.65 11.97
N ASP A 52 -25.17 -12.15 11.26
CA ASP A 52 -24.96 -13.11 10.16
C ASP A 52 -25.39 -12.56 8.79
N ALA A 53 -26.37 -11.65 8.71
CA ALA A 53 -26.93 -11.19 7.46
C ALA A 53 -25.88 -10.62 6.49
N LEU A 54 -24.92 -9.85 7.01
CA LEU A 54 -23.84 -9.30 6.19
C LEU A 54 -22.89 -10.39 5.69
N ARG A 55 -22.56 -11.39 6.53
CA ARG A 55 -21.73 -12.53 6.11
C ARG A 55 -22.43 -13.29 4.99
N ASP A 56 -23.70 -13.60 5.18
CA ASP A 56 -24.48 -14.41 4.24
C ASP A 56 -24.69 -13.65 2.92
N PHE A 57 -24.90 -12.33 2.98
CA PHE A 57 -24.85 -11.45 1.81
C PHE A 57 -23.53 -11.60 1.04
N PHE A 58 -22.38 -11.53 1.72
CA PHE A 58 -21.06 -11.70 1.07
C PHE A 58 -20.82 -13.11 0.50
N LEU A 59 -21.42 -14.15 1.09
CA LEU A 59 -21.25 -15.53 0.66
C LEU A 59 -22.14 -15.91 -0.54
N THR A 60 -23.33 -15.33 -0.61
CA THR A 60 -24.38 -15.73 -1.57
C THR A 60 -24.57 -14.75 -2.72
N THR A 61 -24.02 -13.54 -2.60
CA THR A 61 -24.17 -12.49 -3.62
C THR A 61 -22.95 -12.46 -4.54
N GLU A 62 -23.19 -12.48 -5.85
CA GLU A 62 -22.15 -12.21 -6.84
C GLU A 62 -21.72 -10.74 -6.76
N PHE A 63 -20.41 -10.49 -6.63
CA PHE A 63 -19.82 -9.15 -6.50
C PHE A 63 -20.40 -8.32 -5.33
N PRO A 64 -20.33 -8.82 -4.08
CA PRO A 64 -21.08 -8.26 -2.95
C PRO A 64 -20.68 -6.82 -2.61
N MET A 65 -19.39 -6.47 -2.74
CA MET A 65 -18.94 -5.09 -2.55
C MET A 65 -19.51 -4.16 -3.62
N GLN A 66 -19.52 -4.54 -4.91
CA GLN A 66 -20.08 -3.70 -5.96
C GLN A 66 -21.58 -3.45 -5.74
N ARG A 67 -22.33 -4.50 -5.36
CA ARG A 67 -23.75 -4.37 -5.04
C ARG A 67 -23.99 -3.48 -3.82
N LEU A 68 -23.20 -3.64 -2.77
CA LEU A 68 -23.26 -2.79 -1.58
C LEU A 68 -23.00 -1.31 -1.93
N LEU A 69 -22.08 -1.04 -2.86
CA LEU A 69 -21.71 0.30 -3.32
C LEU A 69 -22.73 0.92 -4.31
N GLU A 70 -23.77 0.20 -4.73
CA GLU A 70 -24.89 0.80 -5.48
C GLU A 70 -25.73 1.73 -4.59
N ASN A 71 -25.78 1.45 -3.27
CA ASN A 71 -26.33 2.40 -2.32
C ASN A 71 -25.37 3.59 -2.15
N ARG A 72 -25.79 4.75 -2.64
CA ARG A 72 -24.98 5.99 -2.65
C ARG A 72 -24.53 6.44 -1.26
N PHE A 73 -25.34 6.22 -0.22
CA PHE A 73 -24.99 6.60 1.14
C PHE A 73 -23.87 5.70 1.67
N ILE A 74 -24.00 4.39 1.48
CA ILE A 74 -22.98 3.40 1.87
C ILE A 74 -21.67 3.66 1.10
N ALA A 75 -21.75 3.89 -0.21
CA ALA A 75 -20.60 4.22 -1.05
C ALA A 75 -19.91 5.52 -0.59
N SER A 76 -20.67 6.58 -0.32
CA SER A 76 -20.13 7.84 0.16
C SER A 76 -19.45 7.71 1.52
N HIS A 77 -19.99 6.89 2.42
CA HIS A 77 -19.39 6.67 3.74
C HIS A 77 -18.11 5.86 3.64
N LEU A 78 -18.13 4.72 2.92
CA LEU A 78 -16.93 3.89 2.74
C LEU A 78 -15.85 4.61 1.93
N GLY A 79 -16.24 5.48 0.99
CA GLY A 79 -15.34 6.31 0.19
C GLY A 79 -14.97 7.66 0.82
N ARG A 80 -15.37 7.95 2.07
CA ARG A 80 -15.17 9.28 2.67
C ARG A 80 -13.71 9.72 2.69
N SER A 81 -13.48 11.03 2.59
CA SER A 81 -12.15 11.61 2.69
C SER A 81 -11.57 11.43 4.10
N SER A 82 -10.25 11.54 4.23
CA SER A 82 -9.58 11.42 5.54
C SER A 82 -10.01 12.49 6.55
N LEU A 83 -10.57 13.61 6.09
CA LEU A 83 -11.12 14.67 6.96
C LEU A 83 -12.39 14.21 7.69
N GLY A 84 -13.14 13.28 7.10
CA GLY A 84 -14.34 12.67 7.68
C GLY A 84 -14.06 11.46 8.57
N VAL A 85 -12.81 11.25 8.98
CA VAL A 85 -12.38 10.10 9.77
C VAL A 85 -11.69 10.59 11.03
N TYR A 86 -12.18 10.14 12.18
CA TYR A 86 -11.44 10.26 13.41
C TYR A 86 -10.40 9.13 13.47
N PHE A 87 -9.13 9.48 13.62
CA PHE A 87 -8.07 8.50 13.86
C PHE A 87 -7.67 8.56 15.32
N ASP A 88 -7.59 7.39 15.95
CA ASP A 88 -7.14 7.29 17.34
C ASP A 88 -5.71 7.87 17.48
N PRO A 89 -5.46 8.76 18.46
CA PRO A 89 -4.17 9.41 18.60
C PRO A 89 -3.06 8.46 19.09
N ILE A 90 -3.42 7.37 19.77
CA ILE A 90 -2.48 6.37 20.31
C ILE A 90 -2.24 5.27 19.27
N THR A 91 -3.32 4.71 18.72
CA THR A 91 -3.23 3.57 17.82
C THR A 91 -3.06 3.95 16.37
N GLY A 92 -3.55 5.12 15.99
CA GLY A 92 -3.65 5.53 14.60
C GLY A 92 -4.70 4.78 13.80
N ASP A 93 -5.46 3.90 14.42
CA ASP A 93 -6.56 3.21 13.75
C ASP A 93 -7.69 4.20 13.44
N PRO A 94 -8.36 4.04 12.29
CA PRO A 94 -9.58 4.77 12.01
C PRO A 94 -10.69 4.31 12.96
N PHE A 95 -11.48 5.24 13.45
CA PHE A 95 -12.67 4.94 14.25
C PHE A 95 -13.82 4.54 13.32
N LEU A 96 -13.95 3.24 13.10
CA LEU A 96 -14.92 2.63 12.20
C LEU A 96 -16.09 2.07 13.02
N SER A 97 -17.29 2.13 12.45
CA SER A 97 -18.46 1.40 12.96
C SER A 97 -18.22 -0.12 12.94
N ALA A 98 -18.95 -0.88 13.74
CA ALA A 98 -18.77 -2.34 13.78
C ALA A 98 -19.08 -2.95 12.41
N VAL A 99 -20.15 -2.47 11.77
CA VAL A 99 -20.57 -2.90 10.44
C VAL A 99 -19.53 -2.54 9.38
N GLU A 100 -18.93 -1.35 9.43
CA GLU A 100 -17.89 -0.94 8.48
C GLU A 100 -16.66 -1.85 8.58
N GLN A 101 -16.23 -2.20 9.80
CA GLN A 101 -15.13 -3.14 10.01
C GLN A 101 -15.43 -4.52 9.39
N ARG A 102 -16.65 -5.03 9.61
CA ARG A 102 -17.07 -6.31 9.04
C ARG A 102 -17.10 -6.30 7.51
N ILE A 103 -17.58 -5.23 6.89
CA ILE A 103 -17.59 -5.08 5.42
C ILE A 103 -16.17 -5.28 4.88
N TYR A 104 -15.17 -4.58 5.44
CA TYR A 104 -13.80 -4.72 4.96
C TYR A 104 -13.20 -6.09 5.26
N ASN A 105 -13.50 -6.68 6.42
CA ASN A 105 -13.02 -8.00 6.81
C ASN A 105 -13.59 -9.10 5.92
N LEU A 106 -14.89 -9.06 5.61
CA LEU A 106 -15.55 -9.98 4.70
C LEU A 106 -15.06 -9.79 3.25
N ALA A 107 -14.89 -8.54 2.80
CA ALA A 107 -14.28 -8.26 1.50
C ALA A 107 -12.89 -8.87 1.36
N ARG A 108 -12.10 -8.90 2.44
CA ARG A 108 -10.77 -9.53 2.48
C ARG A 108 -10.80 -11.06 2.33
N ARG A 109 -11.92 -11.71 2.66
CA ARG A 109 -12.11 -13.16 2.49
C ARG A 109 -12.46 -13.55 1.06
N LEU A 110 -12.92 -12.59 0.25
CA LEU A 110 -13.16 -12.84 -1.16
C LEU A 110 -11.83 -13.19 -1.85
N GLY A 111 -11.85 -14.22 -2.69
CA GLY A 111 -10.65 -14.73 -3.38
C GLY A 111 -9.99 -13.76 -4.36
N SER A 112 -10.60 -12.59 -4.60
CA SER A 112 -10.06 -11.55 -5.48
C SER A 112 -9.37 -10.45 -4.67
N GLU A 113 -8.05 -10.31 -4.83
CA GLU A 113 -7.29 -9.22 -4.20
C GLU A 113 -7.70 -7.81 -4.66
N LEU A 114 -8.35 -7.70 -5.82
CA LEU A 114 -8.87 -6.43 -6.32
C LEU A 114 -9.97 -5.86 -5.41
N MET A 115 -10.63 -6.73 -4.64
CA MET A 115 -11.70 -6.36 -3.70
C MET A 115 -11.16 -5.95 -2.32
N HIS A 116 -9.86 -6.10 -2.08
CA HIS A 116 -9.27 -5.88 -0.77
C HIS A 116 -9.00 -4.40 -0.58
N ILE A 117 -9.86 -3.74 0.19
CA ILE A 117 -9.69 -2.34 0.55
C ILE A 117 -8.45 -2.22 1.45
N PRO A 118 -7.36 -1.60 0.97
CA PRO A 118 -6.08 -1.70 1.63
C PRO A 118 -6.08 -1.22 3.08
N PHE A 119 -5.50 -2.04 3.96
CA PHE A 119 -5.32 -1.73 5.38
C PHE A 119 -6.60 -1.34 6.13
N ARG A 120 -7.77 -1.62 5.56
CA ARG A 120 -9.07 -1.44 6.23
C ARG A 120 -9.65 -2.76 6.74
N SER A 121 -8.88 -3.86 6.70
CA SER A 121 -9.25 -5.18 7.21
C SER A 121 -8.17 -5.78 8.13
N VAL A 122 -8.56 -6.52 9.16
CA VAL A 122 -7.64 -7.37 9.94
C VAL A 122 -7.32 -8.67 9.19
N HIS A 123 -6.33 -9.45 9.66
CA HIS A 123 -5.97 -10.72 9.00
C HIS A 123 -7.11 -11.76 9.14
N PRO A 124 -7.42 -12.58 8.12
CA PRO A 124 -8.54 -13.54 8.20
C PRO A 124 -8.52 -14.49 9.40
N ASN A 125 -7.35 -14.96 9.84
CA ASN A 125 -7.20 -15.79 11.06
C ASN A 125 -7.44 -15.04 12.38
N LYS A 126 -7.64 -13.72 12.33
CA LYS A 126 -7.97 -12.85 13.45
C LYS A 126 -9.41 -12.32 13.35
N GLN A 127 -10.24 -12.99 12.56
CA GLN A 127 -11.63 -12.63 12.35
C GLN A 127 -12.54 -13.76 12.83
N THR A 128 -13.67 -13.43 13.46
CA THR A 128 -14.75 -14.38 13.76
C THR A 128 -15.44 -14.82 12.47
N GLU A 129 -16.25 -15.88 12.47
CA GLU A 129 -16.99 -16.30 11.27
C GLU A 129 -17.88 -15.19 10.69
N ALA A 130 -18.46 -14.33 11.53
CA ALA A 130 -19.23 -13.15 11.14
C ALA A 130 -18.39 -12.01 10.52
N GLY A 131 -17.06 -12.08 10.60
CA GLY A 131 -16.14 -11.06 10.09
C GLY A 131 -15.78 -9.98 11.11
N ASP A 132 -16.09 -10.15 12.39
CA ASP A 132 -15.59 -9.27 13.45
C ASP A 132 -14.11 -9.47 13.69
N THR A 133 -13.39 -8.44 14.14
CA THR A 133 -12.05 -8.61 14.70
C THR A 133 -12.15 -9.43 15.99
N ALA A 134 -11.50 -10.59 16.02
CA ALA A 134 -11.50 -11.46 17.18
C ALA A 134 -10.82 -10.77 18.37
N ASN A 135 -11.35 -10.99 19.57
CA ASN A 135 -10.76 -10.45 20.79
C ASN A 135 -9.39 -11.13 21.03
N ILE A 136 -8.36 -10.36 21.37
CA ILE A 136 -7.02 -10.90 21.62
C ILE A 136 -7.00 -12.03 22.66
N ASN A 137 -7.93 -12.02 23.60
CA ASN A 137 -8.08 -13.04 24.64
C ASN A 137 -8.51 -14.41 24.08
N THR A 138 -9.10 -14.46 22.87
CA THR A 138 -9.48 -15.72 22.22
C THR A 138 -8.33 -16.36 21.46
N TYR A 139 -7.15 -15.72 21.38
CA TYR A 139 -5.98 -16.31 20.73
C TYR A 139 -5.27 -17.31 21.66
N PRO A 140 -4.65 -18.37 21.12
CA PRO A 140 -3.88 -19.34 21.91
C PRO A 140 -2.90 -18.64 22.85
N THR A 141 -2.98 -18.96 24.14
CA THR A 141 -2.19 -18.33 25.22
C THR A 141 -0.68 -18.52 25.05
N GLU A 142 -0.31 -19.68 24.51
CA GLU A 142 1.02 -20.16 24.27
C GLU A 142 1.64 -19.61 22.97
N SER A 143 0.85 -18.94 22.13
CA SER A 143 1.34 -18.34 20.89
C SER A 143 1.55 -16.84 21.05
N GLU A 144 2.72 -16.48 21.62
CA GLU A 144 3.19 -15.08 21.60
C GLU A 144 3.20 -14.54 20.17
N GLU A 145 3.56 -15.36 19.18
CA GLU A 145 3.56 -14.95 17.78
C GLU A 145 2.17 -14.55 17.30
N VAL A 146 1.12 -15.34 17.51
CA VAL A 146 -0.24 -14.97 17.06
C VAL A 146 -0.76 -13.74 17.81
N ARG A 147 -0.47 -13.66 19.11
CA ARG A 147 -0.92 -12.57 19.99
C ARG A 147 -0.23 -11.25 19.70
N TYR A 148 1.07 -11.28 19.41
CA TYR A 148 1.91 -10.09 19.23
C TYR A 148 2.33 -9.84 17.77
N ASN A 149 2.00 -10.70 16.82
CA ASN A 149 2.15 -10.41 15.39
C ASN A 149 1.14 -9.33 14.98
N SER A 150 1.61 -8.46 14.09
CA SER A 150 0.87 -7.42 13.40
C SER A 150 -0.50 -7.88 12.84
N GLY A 151 -1.45 -6.95 12.75
CA GLY A 151 -2.74 -7.19 12.11
C GLY A 151 -3.98 -7.35 12.99
N ASN A 152 -3.89 -7.05 14.29
CA ASN A 152 -5.06 -6.68 15.11
C ASN A 152 -5.50 -5.21 14.90
N HIS A 153 -4.59 -4.40 14.35
CA HIS A 153 -4.82 -2.98 14.06
C HIS A 153 -4.85 -2.78 12.56
N PHE A 154 -5.78 -1.96 12.09
CA PHE A 154 -5.86 -1.53 10.69
C PHE A 154 -4.57 -0.81 10.26
N ALA A 155 -4.02 0.01 11.17
CA ALA A 155 -2.78 0.75 10.98
C ALA A 155 -1.51 -0.13 10.99
N SER A 156 -1.57 -1.41 11.40
CA SER A 156 -0.38 -2.29 11.48
C SER A 156 -0.33 -3.39 10.43
N ARG A 157 -1.18 -3.36 9.39
CA ARG A 157 -1.12 -4.34 8.31
C ARG A 157 0.03 -4.05 7.34
N PRO A 158 0.58 -5.06 6.64
CA PRO A 158 1.38 -4.84 5.45
C PRO A 158 0.56 -4.26 4.31
N ALA A 159 1.19 -3.50 3.43
CA ALA A 159 0.54 -3.05 2.21
C ALA A 159 0.19 -4.22 1.29
N ASN A 160 -1.01 -4.15 0.72
CA ASN A 160 -1.42 -5.04 -0.35
C ASN A 160 -1.08 -4.44 -1.72
N ARG A 161 -1.42 -5.17 -2.79
CA ARG A 161 -1.12 -4.77 -4.17
C ARG A 161 -1.79 -3.47 -4.60
N ASN A 162 -2.99 -3.18 -4.12
CA ASN A 162 -3.69 -1.95 -4.51
C ASN A 162 -2.94 -0.69 -4.01
N VAL A 163 -2.19 -0.78 -2.91
CA VAL A 163 -1.37 0.33 -2.39
C VAL A 163 -0.19 0.58 -3.31
N PHE A 164 0.43 -0.49 -3.78
CA PHE A 164 1.48 -0.43 -4.79
C PHE A 164 0.94 0.24 -6.05
N ASP A 165 -0.19 -0.23 -6.56
CA ASP A 165 -0.81 0.28 -7.78
C ASP A 165 -1.18 1.77 -7.63
N GLU A 166 -1.78 2.18 -6.51
CA GLU A 166 -2.16 3.58 -6.30
C GLU A 166 -0.95 4.52 -6.16
N ASN A 167 0.04 4.15 -5.34
CA ASN A 167 1.22 5.00 -5.15
C ASN A 167 2.15 5.01 -6.39
N SER A 168 1.98 4.05 -7.32
CA SER A 168 2.71 4.02 -8.59
C SER A 168 2.26 5.04 -9.62
N LYS A 169 0.96 5.38 -9.65
CA LYS A 169 0.35 6.15 -10.75
C LYS A 169 1.07 7.48 -11.00
N ARG A 170 1.39 8.21 -9.93
CA ARG A 170 2.08 9.52 -10.01
C ARG A 170 3.47 9.37 -10.62
N CYS A 171 4.21 8.35 -10.22
CA CYS A 171 5.57 8.12 -10.69
C CYS A 171 5.56 7.65 -12.15
N ILE A 172 4.71 6.69 -12.51
CA ILE A 172 4.58 6.17 -13.89
C ILE A 172 4.30 7.32 -14.86
N ALA A 173 3.41 8.25 -14.49
CA ALA A 173 3.07 9.42 -15.31
C ALA A 173 4.25 10.35 -15.60
N LYS A 174 5.38 10.23 -14.89
CA LYS A 174 6.61 10.99 -15.16
C LYS A 174 7.45 10.39 -16.28
N SER A 175 7.18 9.15 -16.70
CA SER A 175 7.90 8.49 -17.80
C SER A 175 7.75 9.30 -19.09
N ALA A 176 8.87 9.78 -19.63
CA ALA A 176 8.91 10.60 -20.84
C ALA A 176 10.34 10.66 -21.38
N GLY A 177 10.48 10.68 -22.70
CA GLY A 177 11.79 10.72 -23.36
C GLY A 177 12.65 9.53 -22.94
N ASN A 178 13.81 9.83 -22.36
CA ASN A 178 14.78 8.82 -21.92
C ASN A 178 14.56 8.34 -20.48
N LEU A 179 13.53 8.83 -19.78
CA LEU A 179 13.16 8.34 -18.46
C LEU A 179 12.00 7.35 -18.59
N LEU A 180 12.20 6.14 -18.09
CA LEU A 180 11.15 5.15 -17.90
C LEU A 180 11.02 4.80 -16.42
N VAL A 181 9.83 4.95 -15.87
CA VAL A 181 9.54 4.56 -14.50
C VAL A 181 8.80 3.22 -14.51
N ILE A 182 9.47 2.18 -14.00
CA ILE A 182 8.98 0.80 -14.02
C ILE A 182 8.36 0.46 -12.67
N PHE A 183 7.03 0.47 -12.64
CA PHE A 183 6.21 -0.07 -11.57
C PHE A 183 5.41 -1.24 -12.13
N LYS A 184 5.94 -2.45 -11.99
CA LYS A 184 5.21 -3.67 -12.34
C LYS A 184 5.18 -4.64 -11.17
N ARG A 185 4.11 -5.43 -11.13
CA ARG A 185 3.99 -6.57 -10.23
C ARG A 185 5.10 -7.58 -10.58
N GLY A 186 5.79 -8.10 -9.58
CA GLY A 186 6.93 -9.00 -9.75
C GLY A 186 8.10 -8.60 -8.86
N PHE A 187 9.27 -9.13 -9.17
CA PHE A 187 10.49 -8.98 -8.36
C PHE A 187 11.55 -8.19 -9.11
N LEU A 188 12.57 -7.75 -8.39
CA LEU A 188 13.62 -6.90 -8.94
C LEU A 188 14.28 -7.53 -10.18
N GLU A 189 14.68 -8.81 -10.12
CA GLU A 189 15.24 -9.55 -11.26
C GLU A 189 14.41 -9.42 -12.54
N ASP A 190 13.08 -9.61 -12.46
CA ASP A 190 12.19 -9.47 -13.64
C ASP A 190 12.25 -8.06 -14.26
N ARG A 191 12.41 -7.02 -13.42
CA ARG A 191 12.50 -5.63 -13.88
C ARG A 191 13.85 -5.37 -14.54
N LEU A 192 14.92 -5.94 -13.99
CA LEU A 192 16.28 -5.81 -14.52
C LEU A 192 16.42 -6.52 -15.88
N LEU A 193 15.83 -7.72 -16.03
CA LEU A 193 15.76 -8.42 -17.32
C LEU A 193 14.99 -7.60 -18.36
N GLU A 194 13.88 -6.96 -17.98
CA GLU A 194 13.13 -6.07 -18.86
C GLU A 194 13.96 -4.86 -19.30
N ILE A 195 14.70 -4.22 -18.38
CA ILE A 195 15.58 -3.08 -18.69
C ILE A 195 16.65 -3.47 -19.71
N ARG A 196 17.30 -4.63 -19.51
CA ARG A 196 18.32 -5.12 -20.45
C ARG A 196 17.72 -5.32 -21.84
N LYS A 197 16.54 -5.94 -21.92
CA LYS A 197 15.81 -6.14 -23.17
C LYS A 197 15.46 -4.81 -23.85
N LEU A 198 14.87 -3.86 -23.12
CA LEU A 198 14.50 -2.54 -23.65
C LEU A 198 15.73 -1.76 -24.14
N THR A 199 16.86 -1.90 -23.46
CA THR A 199 18.11 -1.24 -23.87
C THR A 199 18.67 -1.85 -25.14
N ALA A 200 18.62 -3.17 -25.29
CA ALA A 200 19.01 -3.86 -26.52
C ALA A 200 18.10 -3.47 -27.70
N GLU A 201 16.78 -3.36 -27.50
CA GLU A 201 15.87 -2.88 -28.55
C GLU A 201 16.21 -1.45 -29.00
N LYS A 202 16.59 -0.58 -28.06
CA LYS A 202 17.04 0.79 -28.36
C LYS A 202 18.40 0.82 -29.09
N HIS A 203 19.31 -0.08 -28.74
CA HIS A 203 20.56 -0.28 -29.46
C HIS A 203 20.31 -0.66 -30.93
N GLU A 204 19.43 -1.64 -31.16
CA GLU A 204 19.05 -2.08 -32.51
C GLU A 204 18.38 -0.96 -33.32
N ALA A 205 17.65 -0.05 -32.65
CA ALA A 205 17.07 1.14 -33.25
C ALA A 205 18.10 2.27 -33.53
N GLY A 206 19.37 2.08 -33.15
CA GLY A 206 20.44 3.08 -33.32
C GLY A 206 20.36 4.25 -32.34
N GLU A 207 19.59 4.14 -31.26
CA GLU A 207 19.63 5.13 -30.18
C GLU A 207 21.00 5.10 -29.49
N THR A 208 21.49 6.26 -29.05
CA THR A 208 22.78 6.38 -28.34
C THR A 208 22.67 7.17 -27.04
N ALA A 209 21.51 7.78 -26.80
CA ALA A 209 21.30 8.58 -25.60
C ALA A 209 21.09 7.67 -24.38
N LEU A 210 21.66 8.07 -23.23
CA LEU A 210 21.46 7.39 -21.95
C LEU A 210 19.98 7.23 -21.63
N GLN A 211 19.62 6.06 -21.14
CA GLN A 211 18.28 5.69 -20.70
C GLN A 211 18.27 5.53 -19.18
N PHE A 212 17.30 6.16 -18.54
CA PHE A 212 17.15 6.18 -17.08
C PHE A 212 15.95 5.34 -16.70
N PHE A 213 16.16 4.31 -15.89
CA PHE A 213 15.12 3.40 -15.43
C PHE A 213 14.95 3.51 -13.92
N VAL A 214 13.85 4.13 -13.48
CA VAL A 214 13.48 4.16 -12.06
C VAL A 214 12.63 2.93 -11.77
N ILE A 215 13.14 2.02 -10.95
CA ILE A 215 12.47 0.78 -10.56
C ILE A 215 11.88 0.95 -9.18
N TYR A 216 10.62 0.56 -9.02
CA TYR A 216 10.04 0.30 -7.71
C TYR A 216 9.40 -1.09 -7.72
N SER A 217 9.92 -1.97 -6.88
CA SER A 217 9.51 -3.38 -6.83
C SER A 217 9.70 -3.97 -5.44
N ARG A 218 9.14 -5.16 -5.24
CA ARG A 218 9.58 -6.03 -4.14
C ARG A 218 10.97 -6.57 -4.44
N HIS A 219 11.74 -6.83 -3.39
CA HIS A 219 13.07 -7.42 -3.56
C HIS A 219 13.00 -8.88 -4.03
N SER A 220 12.09 -9.69 -3.48
CA SER A 220 11.97 -11.09 -3.86
C SER A 220 10.61 -11.72 -3.56
N LEU A 221 10.45 -12.96 -4.05
CA LEU A 221 9.30 -13.83 -3.81
C LEU A 221 9.07 -14.09 -2.33
N THR A 222 10.17 -14.24 -1.58
CA THR A 222 10.15 -14.63 -0.17
C THR A 222 10.09 -13.43 0.77
N GLU A 223 10.53 -12.25 0.32
CA GLU A 223 10.57 -11.03 1.13
C GLU A 223 9.49 -10.03 0.73
N GLY A 224 8.66 -9.65 1.71
CA GLY A 224 7.59 -8.66 1.51
C GLY A 224 8.04 -7.21 1.45
N HIS A 225 9.35 -6.94 1.45
CA HIS A 225 9.92 -5.60 1.52
C HIS A 225 10.03 -4.94 0.14
N PHE A 226 9.79 -3.63 0.10
CA PHE A 226 9.82 -2.82 -1.11
C PHE A 226 11.01 -1.87 -1.05
N GLY A 227 11.62 -1.64 -2.21
CA GLY A 227 12.63 -0.61 -2.36
C GLY A 227 12.62 -0.03 -3.75
N THR A 228 13.62 0.82 -4.01
CA THR A 228 13.71 1.59 -5.24
C THR A 228 15.11 1.49 -5.81
N SER A 229 15.24 1.58 -7.12
CA SER A 229 16.53 1.71 -7.76
C SER A 229 16.45 2.64 -8.95
N LEU A 230 17.56 3.28 -9.28
CA LEU A 230 17.78 3.91 -10.57
C LEU A 230 18.87 3.14 -11.29
N VAL A 231 18.56 2.66 -12.49
CA VAL A 231 19.51 2.01 -13.39
C VAL A 231 19.69 2.92 -14.60
N VAL A 232 20.93 3.33 -14.87
CA VAL A 232 21.25 4.08 -16.08
C VAL A 232 21.91 3.15 -17.07
N MET A 233 21.29 3.02 -18.25
CA MET A 233 21.78 2.21 -19.34
C MET A 233 22.24 3.08 -20.49
N ASN A 234 23.29 2.65 -21.16
CA ASN A 234 23.72 3.23 -22.41
C ASN A 234 23.38 2.28 -23.55
N PRO A 235 22.50 2.65 -24.51
CA PRO A 235 22.24 1.81 -25.67
C PRO A 235 23.50 1.47 -26.48
N ALA A 236 24.59 2.24 -26.40
CA ALA A 236 25.86 1.85 -27.03
C ALA A 236 26.53 0.62 -26.35
N ASN A 237 26.17 0.33 -25.10
CA ASN A 237 26.62 -0.83 -24.33
C ASN A 237 25.42 -1.46 -23.59
N PRO A 238 24.53 -2.19 -24.28
CA PRO A 238 23.24 -2.61 -23.73
C PRO A 238 23.35 -3.73 -22.67
N ASP A 239 24.50 -4.37 -22.54
CA ASP A 239 24.71 -5.52 -21.65
C ASP A 239 25.09 -5.14 -20.22
N PHE A 240 25.52 -3.90 -19.98
CA PHE A 240 25.98 -3.46 -18.66
C PHE A 240 25.55 -2.03 -18.35
N PRO A 241 25.02 -1.75 -17.14
CA PRO A 241 24.66 -0.39 -16.73
C PRO A 241 25.88 0.53 -16.61
N GLU A 242 25.67 1.82 -16.87
CA GLU A 242 26.66 2.87 -16.61
C GLU A 242 26.70 3.27 -15.13
N ARG A 243 25.54 3.21 -14.45
CA ARG A 243 25.40 3.57 -13.03
C ARG A 243 24.19 2.89 -12.42
N VAL A 244 24.28 2.48 -11.16
CA VAL A 244 23.15 1.93 -10.40
C VAL A 244 23.09 2.52 -9.00
N LEU A 245 21.97 3.16 -8.67
CA LEU A 245 21.68 3.69 -7.34
C LEU A 245 20.58 2.84 -6.71
N VAL A 246 20.83 2.28 -5.53
CA VAL A 246 19.86 1.46 -4.79
C VAL A 246 19.40 2.21 -3.56
N CYS A 247 18.09 2.28 -3.35
CA CYS A 247 17.47 2.97 -2.22
C CYS A 247 16.66 1.97 -1.39
N ASP A 248 17.02 1.82 -0.12
CA ASP A 248 16.24 1.13 0.92
C ASP A 248 15.92 2.12 2.05
N THR A 249 14.93 1.77 2.87
CA THR A 249 14.54 2.52 4.07
C THR A 249 14.89 1.83 5.38
N LEU A 250 15.24 0.54 5.35
CA LEU A 250 15.62 -0.26 6.52
C LEU A 250 17.12 -0.19 6.80
N LEU A 251 17.54 0.88 7.46
CA LEU A 251 18.90 1.01 7.98
C LEU A 251 18.94 0.59 9.46
N LYS A 252 19.86 -0.33 9.80
CA LYS A 252 20.07 -0.76 11.20
C LYS A 252 20.87 0.29 11.96
N GLU A 253 22.01 0.71 11.43
CA GLU A 253 22.89 1.77 11.96
C GLU A 253 23.72 2.35 10.81
N LEU A 254 23.83 3.68 10.71
CA LEU A 254 24.80 4.31 9.81
C LEU A 254 26.22 4.08 10.36
N PRO A 255 27.25 3.83 9.54
CA PRO A 255 27.30 3.94 8.07
C PRO A 255 27.17 2.57 7.36
N HIS A 256 26.40 1.63 7.91
CA HIS A 256 26.26 0.32 7.30
C HIS A 256 25.17 0.31 6.22
N HIS A 257 25.42 -0.47 5.17
CA HIS A 257 24.43 -0.78 4.15
C HIS A 257 23.11 -1.31 4.74
N PRO A 258 21.98 -1.13 4.04
CA PRO A 258 20.69 -1.63 4.50
C PRO A 258 20.71 -3.15 4.67
N ARG A 259 19.78 -3.65 5.48
CA ARG A 259 19.66 -5.08 5.79
C ARG A 259 19.63 -5.96 4.54
N TRP A 260 19.07 -5.44 3.45
CA TRP A 260 18.86 -6.17 2.20
C TRP A 260 19.94 -5.90 1.14
N TRP A 261 21.02 -5.20 1.47
CA TRP A 261 22.08 -4.85 0.50
C TRP A 261 22.61 -6.04 -0.29
N ASN A 262 23.01 -7.11 0.40
CA ASN A 262 23.51 -8.32 -0.25
C ASN A 262 22.47 -8.99 -1.15
N HIS A 263 21.19 -8.80 -0.86
CA HIS A 263 20.11 -9.26 -1.72
C HIS A 263 20.06 -8.45 -3.01
N PHE A 264 20.15 -7.12 -2.94
CA PHE A 264 20.28 -6.30 -4.15
C PHE A 264 21.49 -6.72 -4.98
N VAL A 265 22.66 -6.85 -4.34
CA VAL A 265 23.89 -7.28 -5.01
C VAL A 265 23.69 -8.60 -5.76
N ALA A 266 23.04 -9.59 -5.13
CA ALA A 266 22.73 -10.87 -5.76
C ALA A 266 21.79 -10.73 -6.97
N GLU A 267 20.67 -10.02 -6.82
CA GLU A 267 19.68 -9.81 -7.89
C GLU A 267 20.30 -9.11 -9.12
N TYR A 268 21.09 -8.07 -8.90
CA TYR A 268 21.81 -7.38 -9.96
C TYR A 268 22.88 -8.29 -10.59
N SER A 269 23.62 -9.05 -9.78
CA SER A 269 24.66 -9.96 -10.27
C SER A 269 24.09 -11.09 -11.12
N ASN A 270 22.89 -11.57 -10.82
CA ASN A 270 22.19 -12.59 -11.62
C ASN A 270 21.90 -12.11 -13.05
N VAL A 271 21.63 -10.81 -13.23
CA VAL A 271 21.22 -10.25 -14.54
C VAL A 271 22.39 -9.67 -15.33
N PHE A 272 23.31 -8.96 -14.66
CA PHE A 272 24.41 -8.22 -15.30
C PHE A 272 25.81 -8.83 -15.02
N GLY A 273 25.88 -9.92 -14.27
CA GLY A 273 27.13 -10.56 -13.85
C GLY A 273 27.76 -9.90 -12.62
N ASN A 274 28.72 -10.59 -12.00
CA ASN A 274 29.28 -10.22 -10.70
C ASN A 274 29.99 -8.84 -10.66
N ALA A 275 30.46 -8.34 -11.81
CA ALA A 275 31.13 -7.04 -11.89
C ALA A 275 30.19 -5.87 -11.50
N ILE A 276 28.88 -6.06 -11.57
CA ILE A 276 27.90 -5.03 -11.18
C ILE A 276 28.04 -4.61 -9.72
N ALA A 277 28.53 -5.48 -8.85
CA ALA A 277 28.75 -5.20 -7.45
C ALA A 277 29.72 -4.03 -7.21
N GLU A 278 30.59 -3.72 -8.17
CA GLU A 278 31.57 -2.63 -8.08
C GLU A 278 30.96 -1.24 -8.36
N ILE A 279 29.80 -1.18 -9.04
CA ILE A 279 29.14 0.07 -9.41
C ILE A 279 27.79 0.28 -8.73
N LEU A 280 27.38 -0.65 -7.85
CA LEU A 280 26.20 -0.49 -7.01
C LEU A 280 26.48 0.55 -5.93
N GLU A 281 25.72 1.64 -5.97
CA GLU A 281 25.83 2.73 -5.01
C GLU A 281 24.62 2.74 -4.05
N ASP A 282 24.90 2.90 -2.76
CA ASP A 282 23.88 2.93 -1.71
C ASP A 282 23.35 4.35 -1.52
N LEU A 283 22.10 4.55 -1.91
CA LEU A 283 21.34 5.80 -1.79
C LEU A 283 20.19 5.65 -0.79
N SER A 284 20.36 4.79 0.23
CA SER A 284 19.32 4.49 1.22
C SER A 284 19.06 5.65 2.17
N HIS A 285 17.78 5.80 2.56
CA HIS A 285 17.30 6.84 3.47
C HIS A 285 16.80 6.22 4.79
N PRO A 286 17.29 6.63 5.98
CA PRO A 286 16.94 5.98 7.26
C PRO A 286 15.55 6.36 7.79
N LEU A 287 14.50 6.10 7.01
CA LEU A 287 13.13 6.51 7.32
C LEU A 287 12.36 5.45 8.13
N GLN A 288 12.71 4.18 7.96
CA GLN A 288 11.98 3.07 8.57
C GLN A 288 12.71 2.57 9.81
N LYS A 289 12.06 2.68 10.98
CA LYS A 289 12.59 2.12 12.23
C LYS A 289 12.42 0.59 12.21
N VAL A 290 13.49 -0.14 12.51
CA VAL A 290 13.39 -1.56 12.90
C VAL A 290 12.84 -1.60 14.32
N ASN A 291 11.56 -1.98 14.49
CA ASN A 291 10.97 -2.05 15.83
C ASN A 291 11.60 -3.20 16.63
N ILE A 292 11.90 -2.92 17.90
CA ILE A 292 12.52 -3.86 18.84
C ILE A 292 11.43 -4.39 19.78
N LYS A 293 11.55 -5.65 20.22
CA LYS A 293 10.65 -6.24 21.23
C LYS A 293 10.64 -5.33 22.47
N GLY A 294 9.49 -4.75 22.81
CA GLY A 294 9.33 -3.80 23.93
C GLY A 294 8.75 -2.43 23.56
N ASP A 295 8.70 -2.07 22.28
CA ASP A 295 7.96 -0.87 21.84
C ASP A 295 6.46 -1.01 22.24
N ASN A 296 5.86 0.03 22.82
CA ASN A 296 4.43 0.06 23.16
C ASN A 296 3.71 1.17 22.38
N PRO A 297 2.77 0.84 21.49
CA PRO A 297 2.37 -0.52 21.09
C PRO A 297 3.43 -1.18 20.20
N TYR A 298 3.60 -2.50 20.34
CA TYR A 298 4.49 -3.27 19.47
C TYR A 298 3.91 -3.29 18.06
N ARG A 299 4.55 -2.59 17.14
CA ARG A 299 4.09 -2.44 15.76
C ARG A 299 5.27 -2.54 14.82
N HIS A 300 5.16 -3.36 13.78
CA HIS A 300 6.08 -3.27 12.65
C HIS A 300 5.72 -2.05 11.79
N ASP A 301 6.72 -1.28 11.39
CA ASP A 301 6.57 -0.21 10.42
C ASP A 301 6.45 -0.85 9.04
N TRP A 302 5.22 -1.01 8.56
CA TRP A 302 4.94 -1.57 7.23
C TRP A 302 4.75 -0.48 6.16
N ASP A 303 5.31 0.70 6.39
CA ASP A 303 5.19 1.84 5.48
C ASP A 303 6.27 1.87 4.38
N CYS A 304 7.11 0.82 4.26
CA CYS A 304 8.10 0.71 3.17
C CYS A 304 7.57 1.06 1.77
N PRO A 305 6.32 0.73 1.39
CA PRO A 305 5.79 1.08 0.07
C PRO A 305 5.66 2.59 -0.13
N TYR A 306 5.32 3.34 0.92
CA TYR A 306 5.16 4.79 0.82
C TYR A 306 6.51 5.51 0.76
N TYR A 307 7.49 5.03 1.54
CA TYR A 307 8.84 5.57 1.50
C TYR A 307 9.48 5.31 0.13
N ALA A 308 9.43 4.06 -0.34
CA ALA A 308 10.01 3.68 -1.62
C ALA A 308 9.28 4.33 -2.81
N ALA A 309 7.94 4.47 -2.77
CA ALA A 309 7.25 5.27 -3.79
C ALA A 309 7.72 6.73 -3.79
N SER A 310 7.99 7.34 -2.63
CA SER A 310 8.51 8.70 -2.56
C SER A 310 9.96 8.82 -3.03
N MET A 311 10.80 7.81 -2.80
CA MET A 311 12.16 7.77 -3.35
C MET A 311 12.13 7.64 -4.87
N ALA A 312 11.26 6.79 -5.42
CA ALA A 312 11.07 6.65 -6.86
C ALA A 312 10.58 7.96 -7.49
N ASP A 313 9.64 8.64 -6.83
CA ASP A 313 9.11 9.93 -7.26
C ASP A 313 10.19 11.01 -7.29
N ALA A 314 11.06 11.05 -6.27
CA ALA A 314 12.17 11.99 -6.16
C ALA A 314 13.27 11.72 -7.19
N LEU A 315 13.65 10.46 -7.40
CA LEU A 315 14.60 10.08 -8.45
C LEU A 315 14.10 10.45 -9.84
N ALA A 316 12.81 10.19 -10.13
CA ALA A 316 12.21 10.57 -11.40
C ALA A 316 12.23 12.10 -11.61
N ASP A 317 11.98 12.89 -10.57
CA ASP A 317 12.07 14.36 -10.65
C ASP A 317 13.51 14.84 -10.83
N LEU A 318 14.48 14.23 -10.14
CA LEU A 318 15.90 14.56 -10.31
C LEU A 318 16.39 14.25 -11.72
N VAL A 319 16.04 13.09 -12.28
CA VAL A 319 16.39 12.75 -13.67
C VAL A 319 15.81 13.77 -14.65
N LYS A 320 14.57 14.21 -14.44
CA LYS A 320 13.93 15.20 -15.33
C LYS A 320 14.52 16.60 -15.18
N ALA A 321 14.83 17.02 -13.96
CA ALA A 321 15.30 18.37 -13.68
C ALA A 321 16.80 18.53 -13.95
N ASN A 322 17.60 17.53 -13.61
CA ASN A 322 19.06 17.59 -13.66
C ASN A 322 19.68 16.19 -13.85
N PRO A 323 19.59 15.61 -15.07
CA PRO A 323 20.21 14.30 -15.36
C PRO A 323 21.73 14.32 -15.20
N LYS A 324 22.37 15.50 -15.30
CA LYS A 324 23.80 15.66 -15.08
C LYS A 324 24.19 15.39 -13.62
N LEU A 325 23.42 15.90 -12.65
CA LEU A 325 23.63 15.59 -11.23
C LEU A 325 23.52 14.08 -10.99
N VAL A 326 22.56 13.42 -11.64
CA VAL A 326 22.37 11.97 -11.52
C VAL A 326 23.53 11.17 -12.09
N MET A 327 24.21 11.66 -13.14
CA MET A 327 25.33 10.95 -13.76
C MET A 327 26.68 11.27 -13.12
N GLU A 328 26.92 12.53 -12.79
CA GLU A 328 28.24 13.04 -12.41
C GLU A 328 28.34 13.40 -10.93
N GLY A 329 27.19 13.57 -10.25
CA GLY A 329 27.14 13.93 -8.85
C GLY A 329 27.49 12.76 -7.94
N SER A 330 28.01 13.08 -6.76
CA SER A 330 28.24 12.11 -5.69
C SER A 330 26.91 11.61 -5.10
N VAL A 331 26.95 10.42 -4.47
CA VAL A 331 25.80 9.86 -3.74
C VAL A 331 25.22 10.87 -2.73
N ILE A 332 26.08 11.63 -2.05
CA ILE A 332 25.68 12.61 -1.04
C ILE A 332 24.89 13.75 -1.68
N GLU A 333 25.37 14.31 -2.79
CA GLU A 333 24.69 15.40 -3.50
C GLU A 333 23.32 14.96 -4.03
N ILE A 334 23.23 13.72 -4.55
CA ILE A 334 21.97 13.14 -5.02
C ILE A 334 21.02 12.93 -3.83
N HIS A 335 21.52 12.36 -2.73
CA HIS A 335 20.75 12.10 -1.51
C HIS A 335 20.18 13.40 -0.92
N ASP A 336 20.97 14.46 -0.81
CA ASP A 336 20.52 15.76 -0.30
C ASP A 336 19.53 16.43 -1.26
N ALA A 337 19.72 16.29 -2.57
CA ALA A 337 18.73 16.74 -3.55
C ALA A 337 17.40 15.98 -3.44
N MET A 338 17.44 14.67 -3.16
CA MET A 338 16.22 13.87 -2.89
C MET A 338 15.50 14.35 -1.64
N LYS A 339 16.20 14.68 -0.55
CA LYS A 339 15.57 15.20 0.68
C LYS A 339 14.74 16.46 0.43
N HIS A 340 15.20 17.34 -0.45
CA HIS A 340 14.45 18.54 -0.82
C HIS A 340 13.13 18.24 -1.54
N ILE A 341 13.04 17.11 -2.25
CA ILE A 341 11.84 16.69 -2.97
C ILE A 341 10.92 15.85 -2.06
N MET A 342 11.50 15.04 -1.17
CA MET A 342 10.80 14.12 -0.27
C MET A 342 10.21 14.83 0.97
N THR A 343 9.42 15.87 0.75
CA THR A 343 8.87 16.75 1.81
C THR A 343 7.89 16.05 2.75
N ASP A 344 7.43 14.85 2.41
CA ASP A 344 6.61 14.01 3.30
C ASP A 344 7.43 13.46 4.48
N TYR A 345 8.75 13.37 4.33
CA TYR A 345 9.65 12.70 5.28
C TYR A 345 10.78 13.59 5.78
N TYR A 346 11.13 14.62 5.01
CA TYR A 346 12.17 15.59 5.36
C TYR A 346 11.59 16.97 5.58
N GLN A 347 12.17 17.68 6.54
CA GLN A 347 11.96 19.09 6.78
C GLN A 347 12.72 19.94 5.76
N HIS A 348 12.45 21.25 5.71
CA HIS A 348 13.15 22.15 4.79
C HIS A 348 14.66 22.26 5.07
N ASN A 349 15.06 22.09 6.33
CA ASN A 349 16.47 21.99 6.75
C ASN A 349 17.10 20.61 6.48
N GLN A 350 16.40 19.73 5.74
CA GLN A 350 16.81 18.36 5.41
C GLN A 350 16.92 17.37 6.59
N GLU A 351 16.45 17.74 7.78
CA GLU A 351 16.32 16.80 8.88
C GLU A 351 15.10 15.89 8.67
N ILE A 352 15.16 14.67 9.18
CA ILE A 352 14.02 13.75 9.15
C ILE A 352 12.93 14.32 10.05
N LYS A 353 11.69 14.27 9.58
CA LYS A 353 10.53 14.69 10.35
C LYS A 353 10.32 13.81 11.58
N GLU A 354 9.65 14.38 12.57
CA GLU A 354 9.26 13.63 13.75
C GLU A 354 8.44 12.39 13.39
N ARG A 355 8.66 11.30 14.13
CA ARG A 355 8.08 10.00 13.77
C ARG A 355 6.56 10.02 13.71
N GLN A 356 5.93 10.78 14.60
CA GLN A 356 4.48 10.94 14.65
C GLN A 356 3.95 11.64 13.38
N GLU A 357 4.69 12.62 12.84
CA GLU A 357 4.32 13.32 11.62
C GLU A 357 4.42 12.41 10.40
N ILE A 358 5.50 11.61 10.32
CA ILE A 358 5.68 10.60 9.26
C ILE A 358 4.56 9.56 9.30
N GLN A 359 4.25 9.02 10.48
CA GLN A 359 3.16 8.05 10.66
C GLN A 359 1.80 8.64 10.29
N PHE A 360 1.54 9.90 10.64
CA PHE A 360 0.32 10.59 10.25
C PHE A 360 0.24 10.74 8.73
N THR A 361 1.31 11.19 8.09
CA THR A 361 1.39 11.33 6.62
C THR A 361 1.12 10.00 5.91
N ASN A 362 1.77 8.91 6.32
CA ASN A 362 1.56 7.59 5.75
C ASN A 362 0.13 7.08 5.99
N ARG A 363 -0.46 7.36 7.15
CA ARG A 363 -1.86 7.04 7.45
C ARG A 363 -2.83 7.73 6.50
N LEU A 364 -2.58 8.99 6.17
CA LEU A 364 -3.39 9.72 5.18
C LEU A 364 -3.24 9.12 3.78
N LYS A 365 -2.01 8.83 3.33
CA LYS A 365 -1.74 8.16 2.04
C LYS A 365 -2.46 6.82 1.94
N ARG A 366 -2.41 6.06 3.03
CA ARG A 366 -3.08 4.77 3.18
C ARG A 366 -4.59 4.90 3.05
N TRP A 367 -5.19 5.85 3.77
CA TRP A 367 -6.62 6.08 3.70
C TRP A 367 -7.07 6.44 2.29
N ARG A 368 -6.34 7.35 1.62
CA ARG A 368 -6.60 7.78 0.23
C ARG A 368 -6.53 6.62 -0.75
N SER A 369 -5.54 5.74 -0.61
CA SER A 369 -5.42 4.52 -1.44
C SER A 369 -6.67 3.64 -1.29
N GLY A 370 -7.19 3.48 -0.06
CA GLY A 370 -8.45 2.77 0.17
C GLY A 370 -9.68 3.44 -0.42
N THR A 371 -9.75 4.77 -0.33
CA THR A 371 -10.83 5.55 -0.96
C THR A 371 -10.83 5.36 -2.47
N GLN A 372 -9.67 5.40 -3.13
CA GLN A 372 -9.60 5.20 -4.57
C GLN A 372 -10.08 3.83 -5.01
N VAL A 373 -9.79 2.77 -4.24
CA VAL A 373 -10.30 1.42 -4.53
C VAL A 373 -11.83 1.38 -4.43
N ILE A 374 -12.42 2.00 -3.40
CA ILE A 374 -13.88 2.10 -3.27
C ILE A 374 -14.50 2.86 -4.45
N GLU A 375 -13.91 3.99 -4.84
CA GLU A 375 -14.38 4.80 -5.99
C GLU A 375 -14.33 4.01 -7.30
N ASN A 376 -13.25 3.26 -7.54
CA ASN A 376 -13.11 2.41 -8.72
C ASN A 376 -14.19 1.32 -8.75
N LEU A 377 -14.42 0.63 -7.63
CA LEU A 377 -15.45 -0.41 -7.50
C LEU A 377 -16.86 0.15 -7.71
N ALA A 378 -17.15 1.33 -7.16
CA ALA A 378 -18.44 2.00 -7.34
C ALA A 378 -18.66 2.42 -8.81
N THR A 379 -17.63 2.93 -9.48
CA THR A 379 -17.69 3.33 -10.89
C THR A 379 -17.88 2.13 -11.82
N GLU A 380 -17.17 1.03 -11.57
CA GLU A 380 -17.34 -0.21 -12.33
C GLU A 380 -18.75 -0.80 -12.20
N SER A 381 -19.37 -0.67 -11.01
CA SER A 381 -20.75 -1.09 -10.78
C SER A 381 -21.72 -0.32 -11.68
N ILE A 382 -21.60 1.01 -11.72
CA ILE A 382 -22.45 1.87 -12.56
C ILE A 382 -22.31 1.52 -14.05
N LEU A 383 -21.08 1.31 -14.53
CA LEU A 383 -20.81 0.97 -15.93
C LEU A 383 -21.36 -0.40 -16.34
N LYS A 384 -21.40 -1.38 -15.42
CA LYS A 384 -22.00 -2.70 -15.70
C LYS A 384 -23.52 -2.62 -15.74
N SER A 385 -24.14 -1.88 -14.81
CA SER A 385 -25.60 -1.68 -14.77
C SER A 385 -26.13 -0.90 -15.98
N GLN A 386 -25.30 -0.08 -16.62
CA GLN A 386 -25.62 0.62 -17.88
C GLN A 386 -25.48 -0.25 -19.14
N LYS A 387 -24.74 -1.37 -19.08
CA LYS A 387 -24.60 -2.30 -20.21
C LYS A 387 -25.64 -3.42 -20.22
N LEU A 388 -26.37 -3.58 -19.12
CA LEU A 388 -27.41 -4.59 -18.92
C LEU A 388 -28.84 -4.03 -19.09
N ASN A 389 -28.96 -2.71 -19.27
CA ASN A 389 -30.17 -2.00 -19.70
C ASN A 389 -29.97 -1.52 -21.15
#